data_AF-A0A1X2H6I4-F1
#
_entry.id   AF-A0A1X2H6I4-F1
#
_cell.length_a   1.000
_cell.length_b   1.000
_cell.length_c   1.000
_cell.angle_alpha   90.00
_cell.angle_beta   90.00
_cell.angle_gamma   90.00
#
_symmetry.space_group_name_H-M   'P 1'
#
loop_
_entity.id
_entity.type
_entity.pdbx_description
1 polymer ?
#
loop_
_entity_poly.entity_id
_entity_poly.type
_entity_poly.pdbx_seq_one_letter_code
_entity_poly.pdbx_strand_id
1 'polypeptide(L)'
;MTADAKPEEKLESFLTSRPDPQELFDKNILLVPQQDEEAKRKIQESLQHKFDQRPTREELVEHNILKSANVAPSIQQNQIELEKHRLQDKLEHKIHDRPKPEALVEQGILTADAVPK
;
A
#
# COMPACT_ATOMS: atom_id res chain seq x y z
N MET A 1 -38.14 -43.79 21.17
CA MET A 1 -39.24 -43.19 20.39
C MET A 1 -39.22 -41.71 20.70
N THR A 2 -38.42 -40.95 19.95
CA THR A 2 -38.22 -39.51 20.18
C THR A 2 -39.49 -38.79 19.75
N ALA A 3 -40.13 -38.08 20.68
CA ALA A 3 -41.31 -37.29 20.39
C ALA A 3 -40.94 -36.22 19.35
N ASP A 4 -41.52 -36.31 18.15
CA ASP A 4 -41.43 -35.25 17.17
C ASP A 4 -42.08 -33.99 17.76
N ALA A 5 -41.27 -32.94 17.96
CA ALA A 5 -41.73 -31.65 18.44
C ALA A 5 -42.84 -31.13 17.51
N LYS A 6 -43.87 -30.50 18.09
CA LYS A 6 -44.98 -29.97 17.30
C LYS A 6 -44.43 -28.96 16.29
N PRO A 7 -44.94 -28.95 15.03
CA PRO A 7 -44.44 -28.05 13.99
C PRO A 7 -44.41 -26.57 14.41
N GLU A 8 -45.36 -26.18 15.26
CA GLU A 8 -45.50 -24.82 15.81
C GLU A 8 -44.32 -24.44 16.73
N GLU A 9 -43.96 -25.30 17.68
CA GLU A 9 -42.84 -25.06 18.60
C GLU A 9 -41.50 -24.93 17.86
N LYS A 10 -41.33 -25.72 16.79
CA LYS A 10 -40.14 -25.65 15.93
C LYS A 10 -40.08 -24.33 15.17
N LEU A 11 -41.20 -23.85 14.63
CA LEU A 11 -41.25 -22.57 13.93
C LEU A 11 -40.90 -21.39 14.86
N GLU A 12 -41.44 -21.36 16.07
CA GLU A 12 -41.15 -20.33 17.07
C GLU A 12 -39.65 -20.25 17.42
N SER A 13 -38.97 -21.39 17.54
CA SER A 13 -37.52 -21.42 17.78
C SER A 13 -36.69 -20.85 16.62
N PHE A 14 -37.16 -20.98 15.37
CA PHE A 14 -36.49 -20.39 14.21
C PHE A 14 -36.79 -18.89 14.06
N LEU A 15 -38.00 -18.46 14.41
CA LEU A 15 -38.38 -17.05 14.35
C LEU A 15 -37.68 -16.23 15.44
N THR A 16 -37.47 -16.79 16.63
CA THR A 16 -36.71 -16.15 17.72
C THR A 16 -35.22 -16.01 17.40
N SER A 17 -34.67 -16.93 16.60
CA SER A 17 -33.26 -16.91 16.16
C SER A 17 -33.07 -16.26 14.78
N ARG A 18 -34.09 -15.55 14.27
CA ARG A 18 -34.07 -14.97 12.93
C ARG A 18 -33.12 -13.76 12.87
N PRO A 19 -32.16 -13.74 11.93
CA PRO A 19 -31.31 -12.57 11.68
C PRO A 19 -32.09 -11.36 11.18
N ASP A 20 -31.61 -10.16 11.47
CA ASP A 20 -32.20 -8.93 10.97
C ASP A 20 -32.06 -8.83 9.43
N PRO A 21 -33.06 -8.31 8.70
CA PRO A 21 -32.95 -8.14 7.24
C PRO A 21 -31.71 -7.33 6.81
N GLN A 22 -31.28 -6.35 7.61
CA GLN A 22 -30.07 -5.58 7.33
C GLN A 22 -28.81 -6.46 7.45
N GLU A 23 -28.76 -7.34 8.45
CA GLU A 23 -27.64 -8.29 8.61
C GLU A 23 -27.52 -9.24 7.42
N LEU A 24 -28.65 -9.66 6.86
CA LEU A 24 -28.67 -10.48 5.65
C LEU A 24 -28.23 -9.71 4.40
N PHE A 25 -28.50 -8.40 4.33
CA PHE A 25 -27.97 -7.53 3.27
C PHE A 25 -26.46 -7.37 3.39
N ASP A 26 -25.95 -7.10 4.60
CA ASP A 26 -24.51 -6.96 4.85
C ASP A 26 -23.73 -8.25 4.54
N LYS A 27 -24.38 -9.41 4.72
CA LYS A 27 -23.86 -10.73 4.34
C LYS A 27 -24.07 -11.07 2.86
N ASN A 28 -24.61 -10.16 2.05
CA ASN A 28 -24.97 -10.35 0.65
C ASN A 28 -25.91 -11.55 0.40
N ILE A 29 -26.77 -11.88 1.36
CA ILE A 29 -27.80 -12.93 1.23
C ILE A 29 -29.07 -12.35 0.62
N LEU A 30 -29.45 -11.13 1.01
CA LEU A 30 -30.55 -10.38 0.40
C LEU A 30 -29.98 -9.35 -0.58
N LEU A 31 -30.53 -9.32 -1.79
CA LEU A 31 -30.10 -8.43 -2.87
C LEU A 31 -31.19 -7.40 -3.17
N VAL A 32 -30.81 -6.14 -3.38
CA VAL A 32 -31.74 -5.04 -3.72
C VAL A 32 -31.52 -4.65 -5.19
N PRO A 33 -32.33 -5.19 -6.14
CA PRO A 33 -31.99 -5.22 -7.57
C PRO A 33 -31.75 -3.85 -8.20
N GLN A 34 -32.40 -2.81 -7.71
CA GLN A 34 -32.35 -1.47 -8.29
C GLN A 34 -31.09 -0.68 -7.88
N GLN A 35 -30.64 -0.85 -6.64
CA GLN A 35 -29.44 -0.16 -6.14
C GLN A 35 -28.15 -0.78 -6.72
N ASP A 36 -28.16 -2.09 -6.93
CA ASP A 36 -27.00 -2.82 -7.45
C ASP A 36 -26.68 -2.47 -8.90
N GLU A 37 -27.68 -2.31 -9.77
CA GLU A 37 -27.43 -2.00 -11.18
C GLU A 37 -26.93 -0.57 -11.39
N GLU A 38 -27.44 0.41 -10.63
CA GLU A 38 -26.92 1.77 -10.67
C GLU A 38 -25.50 1.84 -10.09
N ALA A 39 -25.26 1.16 -8.96
CA ALA A 39 -23.93 1.08 -8.36
C ALA A 39 -22.92 0.42 -9.31
N LYS A 40 -23.29 -0.67 -9.97
CA LYS A 40 -22.46 -1.33 -10.99
C LYS A 40 -22.13 -0.40 -12.14
N ARG A 41 -23.11 0.34 -12.67
CA ARG A 41 -22.87 1.32 -13.76
C ARG A 41 -21.88 2.40 -13.33
N LYS A 42 -22.05 2.98 -12.15
CA LYS A 42 -21.12 3.98 -11.60
C LYS A 42 -19.71 3.42 -11.42
N ILE A 43 -19.60 2.19 -10.90
CA ILE A 43 -18.31 1.51 -10.77
C ILE A 43 -17.68 1.28 -12.15
N GLN A 44 -18.46 0.82 -13.12
CA GLN A 44 -18.00 0.58 -14.49
C GLN A 44 -17.48 1.86 -15.15
N GLU A 45 -18.24 2.96 -15.07
CA GLU A 45 -17.83 4.27 -15.59
C GLU A 45 -16.55 4.78 -14.90
N SER A 46 -16.46 4.66 -13.57
CA SER A 46 -15.27 5.06 -12.82
C SER A 46 -14.03 4.23 -13.19
N LEU A 47 -14.20 2.91 -13.37
CA LEU A 47 -13.12 2.03 -13.77
C LEU A 47 -12.65 2.34 -15.19
N GLN A 48 -13.58 2.58 -16.12
CA GLN A 48 -13.24 2.96 -17.49
C GLN A 48 -12.38 4.22 -17.49
N HIS A 49 -12.79 5.26 -16.77
CA HIS A 49 -12.02 6.49 -16.65
C HIS A 49 -10.62 6.26 -16.06
N LYS A 50 -10.50 5.41 -15.03
CA LYS A 50 -9.21 5.05 -14.42
C LYS A 50 -8.30 4.24 -15.36
N PHE A 51 -8.86 3.41 -16.23
CA PHE A 51 -8.09 2.69 -17.24
C PHE A 51 -7.57 3.63 -18.32
N ASP A 52 -8.40 4.60 -18.74
CA ASP A 52 -8.01 5.60 -19.75
C ASP A 52 -6.91 6.54 -19.22
N GLN A 53 -6.95 6.86 -17.93
CA GLN A 53 -5.97 7.72 -17.25
C GLN A 53 -4.85 6.94 -16.55
N ARG A 54 -4.65 5.67 -16.90
CA ARG A 54 -3.67 4.81 -16.23
C ARG A 54 -2.24 5.30 -16.51
N PRO A 55 -1.45 5.67 -15.49
CA PRO A 55 -0.06 6.06 -15.67
C PRO A 55 0.80 4.90 -16.19
N THR A 56 1.82 5.25 -16.97
CA THR A 56 2.84 4.33 -17.46
C THR A 56 3.78 3.90 -16.32
N ARG A 57 4.51 2.80 -16.53
CA ARG A 57 5.48 2.32 -15.53
C ARG A 57 6.58 3.34 -15.31
N GLU A 58 7.01 3.99 -16.38
CA GLU A 58 8.09 4.97 -16.41
C GLU A 58 7.74 6.19 -15.57
N GLU A 59 6.53 6.74 -15.73
CA GLU A 59 6.02 7.85 -14.90
C GLU A 59 5.99 7.47 -13.41
N LEU A 60 5.53 6.25 -13.08
CA LEU A 60 5.52 5.79 -11.69
C LEU A 60 6.92 5.66 -11.08
N VAL A 61 7.94 5.35 -11.91
CA VAL A 61 9.35 5.31 -11.48
C VAL A 61 9.88 6.73 -11.28
N GLU A 62 9.57 7.66 -12.18
CA GLU A 62 9.95 9.07 -12.07
C GLU A 62 9.37 9.72 -10.81
N HIS A 63 8.10 9.45 -10.52
CA HIS A 63 7.43 9.88 -9.29
C HIS A 63 7.87 9.10 -8.03
N ASN A 64 8.86 8.20 -8.13
CA ASN A 64 9.41 7.38 -7.04
C ASN A 64 8.40 6.46 -6.34
N ILE A 65 7.24 6.21 -6.97
CA ILE A 65 6.21 5.27 -6.50
C ILE A 65 6.69 3.83 -6.71
N LEU A 66 7.08 3.50 -7.95
CA LEU A 66 7.77 2.25 -8.25
C LEU A 66 9.28 2.46 -8.17
N LYS A 67 10.02 1.44 -7.73
CA LYS A 67 11.48 1.47 -7.85
C LYS A 67 11.88 0.96 -9.23
N SER A 68 12.94 1.53 -9.80
CA SER A 68 13.57 1.12 -11.07
C SER A 68 14.33 -0.21 -10.90
N ALA A 69 13.61 -1.25 -10.49
CA ALA A 69 14.19 -2.56 -10.23
C ALA A 69 13.83 -3.53 -11.36
N ASN A 70 14.84 -4.28 -11.85
CA ASN A 70 14.68 -5.35 -12.84
C ASN A 70 14.55 -6.73 -12.17
N VAL A 71 14.14 -6.76 -10.90
CA VAL A 71 13.96 -7.99 -10.11
C VAL A 71 12.48 -8.29 -9.91
N ALA A 72 12.20 -9.53 -9.51
CA ALA A 72 10.85 -9.96 -9.17
C ALA A 72 10.27 -9.13 -7.99
N PRO A 73 8.95 -8.86 -7.98
CA PRO A 73 8.31 -8.08 -6.91
C PRO A 73 8.54 -8.65 -5.51
N SER A 74 8.67 -9.97 -5.38
CA SER A 74 8.88 -10.64 -4.09
C SER A 74 10.25 -10.34 -3.44
N ILE A 75 11.27 -9.99 -4.23
CA ILE A 75 12.65 -9.77 -3.74
C ILE A 75 13.04 -8.29 -3.79
N GLN A 76 12.27 -7.45 -4.48
CA GLN A 76 12.53 -6.02 -4.64
C GLN A 76 12.81 -5.31 -3.30
N GLN A 77 12.04 -5.64 -2.26
CA GLN A 77 12.22 -5.06 -0.93
C GLN A 77 13.60 -5.38 -0.34
N ASN A 78 14.01 -6.65 -0.39
CA ASN A 78 15.30 -7.09 0.13
C ASN A 78 16.47 -6.45 -0.63
N GLN A 79 16.31 -6.26 -1.96
CA GLN A 79 17.32 -5.55 -2.75
C GLN A 79 17.49 -4.10 -2.27
N ILE A 80 16.38 -3.37 -2.09
CA ILE A 80 16.41 -1.96 -1.67
C ILE A 80 17.06 -1.83 -0.28
N GLU A 81 16.72 -2.72 0.64
CA GLU A 81 17.29 -2.72 1.98
C GLU A 81 18.81 -2.96 1.95
N LEU A 82 19.26 -3.93 1.15
CA LEU A 82 20.69 -4.20 0.96
C LEU A 82 21.42 -3.01 0.32
N GLU A 83 20.83 -2.39 -0.70
CA GLU A 83 21.40 -1.21 -1.35
C GLU A 83 21.52 -0.04 -0.38
N LYS A 84 20.50 0.18 0.46
CA LYS A 84 20.51 1.20 1.50
C LYS A 84 21.62 0.95 2.52
N HIS A 85 21.77 -0.27 3.02
CA HIS A 85 22.83 -0.61 3.97
C HIS A 85 24.21 -0.39 3.36
N ARG A 86 24.43 -0.87 2.13
CA ARG A 86 25.69 -0.64 1.40
C ARG A 86 26.00 0.84 1.21
N LEU A 87 24.98 1.66 0.94
CA LEU A 87 25.14 3.10 0.80
C LEU A 87 25.49 3.75 2.14
N GLN A 88 24.83 3.33 3.21
CA GLN A 88 25.09 3.79 4.57
C GLN A 88 26.54 3.50 4.98
N ASP A 89 27.01 2.26 4.84
CA ASP A 89 28.39 1.87 5.18
C ASP A 89 29.42 2.70 4.40
N LYS A 90 29.17 2.90 3.10
CA LYS A 90 30.02 3.73 2.23
C LYS A 90 30.04 5.20 2.66
N LEU A 91 28.89 5.75 3.05
CA LEU A 91 28.79 7.12 3.55
C LEU A 91 29.50 7.27 4.88
N GLU A 92 29.31 6.33 5.79
CA GLU A 92 29.95 6.32 7.11
C GLU A 92 31.47 6.38 6.98
N HIS A 93 32.06 5.52 6.14
CA HIS A 93 33.50 5.55 5.89
C HIS A 93 33.97 6.90 5.30
N LYS A 94 33.24 7.45 4.32
CA LYS A 94 33.58 8.77 3.73
C LYS A 94 33.46 9.93 4.71
N ILE A 95 32.52 9.86 5.65
CA ILE A 95 32.35 10.87 6.69
C ILE A 95 33.46 10.75 7.74
N HIS A 96 33.85 9.53 8.10
CA HIS A 96 34.98 9.28 9.00
C HIS A 96 36.28 9.86 8.42
N ASP A 97 36.53 9.64 7.14
CA ASP A 97 37.75 10.10 6.45
C ASP A 97 37.62 11.54 5.91
N ARG A 98 36.63 12.30 6.37
CA ARG A 98 36.39 13.66 5.91
C ARG A 98 37.60 14.54 6.26
N PRO A 99 38.24 15.20 5.27
CA PRO A 99 39.38 16.07 5.52
C PRO A 99 38.95 17.28 6.37
N LYS A 100 39.84 17.68 7.27
CA LYS A 100 39.62 18.88 8.09
C LYS A 100 39.72 20.15 7.24
N PRO A 101 39.11 21.27 7.68
CA PRO A 101 39.13 22.52 6.93
C PRO A 101 40.54 23.01 6.59
N GLU A 102 41.52 22.79 7.46
CA GLU A 102 42.90 23.24 7.25
C GLU A 102 43.55 22.55 6.05
N ALA A 103 43.29 21.26 5.88
CA ALA A 103 43.77 20.49 4.74
C ALA A 103 43.17 20.99 3.42
N LEU A 104 41.94 21.53 3.45
CA LEU A 104 41.31 22.13 2.27
C LEU A 104 41.90 23.50 1.92
N VAL A 105 42.38 24.26 2.91
CA VAL A 105 43.11 25.51 2.68
C VAL A 105 44.48 25.25 2.06
N GLU A 106 45.20 24.23 2.54
CA GLU A 106 46.49 23.82 1.98
C GLU A 106 46.36 23.36 0.51
N GLN A 107 45.27 22.68 0.18
CA GLN A 107 44.94 22.27 -1.19
C GLN A 107 44.43 23.42 -2.08
N GLY A 108 44.29 24.63 -1.55
CA GLY A 108 43.80 25.80 -2.29
C GLY A 108 42.31 25.76 -2.64
N ILE A 109 41.54 24.88 -1.99
CA ILE A 109 40.08 24.73 -2.22
C ILE A 109 39.31 25.75 -1.37
N LEU A 110 39.78 26.01 -0.15
CA LEU A 110 39.17 26.97 0.78
C LEU A 110 40.09 28.17 1.01
N THR A 111 39.55 29.39 1.12
CA THR A 111 40.31 30.54 1.60
C THR A 111 40.39 30.54 3.13
N ALA A 112 41.47 31.08 3.70
CA ALA A 112 41.69 31.07 5.16
C ALA A 112 40.55 31.77 5.94
N ASP A 113 39.94 32.78 5.33
CA ASP A 113 38.85 33.58 5.90
C ASP A 113 37.49 32.84 5.89
N ALA A 114 37.38 31.78 5.09
CA ALA A 114 36.15 31.00 4.90
C ALA A 114 36.09 29.74 5.79
N VAL A 115 37.10 29.49 6.63
CA VAL A 115 37.08 28.37 7.58
C VAL A 115 36.01 28.62 8.64
N PRO A 116 35.00 27.75 8.79
CA PRO A 116 33.99 27.90 9.85
C PRO A 116 34.66 27.79 11.23
N LYS A 117 34.32 28.72 12.14
CA LYS A 117 34.78 28.73 13.53
C LYS A 117 34.28 27.54 14.34
#